data_AF-R9W202-F1
#
_entry.id   AF-R9W202-F1
#
_cell.length_a   1.000
_cell.length_b   1.000
_cell.length_c   1.000
_cell.angle_alpha   90.00
_cell.angle_beta   90.00
_cell.angle_gamma   90.00
#
_symmetry.space_group_name_H-M   'P 1'
#
loop_
_entity.id
_entity.type
_entity.pdbx_description
1 polymer ?
#
loop_
_entity_poly.entity_id
_entity_poly.type
_entity_poly.pdbx_seq_one_letter_code
_entity_poly.pdbx_strand_id
1 'polypeptide(L)'
;SPVWDTAITAHALRDTDTPKARAAVSRGLDWLVPLQILDVRGDWISRRPNVRPGGWAFQFANPHYPDVDDTAVVAMAMERADRENGTALYGEAISRGREWVVRMRSSDGGWGAFEPENTQYYLNNIPFSDHGALLDPPTVDVSGRCLSMLAQLGETLLNSEPARRSLDYIVSDQERDGSWYGRWGLNYIYGTWTALSALNAAGLPPTDSRMKRAAQWLISIQNADGGWG
;
A
#
# COMPACT_ATOMS: atom_id res chain seq x y z
N SER A 1 -10.43 11.76 1.81
CA SER A 1 -9.56 11.06 0.87
C SER A 1 -8.88 11.96 -0.18
N PRO A 2 -8.65 13.28 -0.02
CA PRO A 2 -8.12 14.08 -1.13
C PRO A 2 -6.73 13.61 -1.63
N VAL A 3 -5.85 13.17 -0.74
CA VAL A 3 -4.52 12.62 -1.12
C VAL A 3 -4.70 11.29 -1.86
N TRP A 4 -5.39 10.33 -1.21
CA TRP A 4 -5.74 9.03 -1.76
C TRP A 4 -6.39 9.10 -3.15
N ASP A 5 -7.46 9.89 -3.27
CA ASP A 5 -8.24 10.02 -4.50
C ASP A 5 -7.40 10.65 -5.61
N THR A 6 -6.54 11.62 -5.28
CA THR A 6 -5.61 12.22 -6.25
C THR A 6 -4.62 11.19 -6.76
N ALA A 7 -4.03 10.39 -5.86
CA ALA A 7 -3.03 9.39 -6.22
C ALA A 7 -3.63 8.24 -7.05
N ILE A 8 -4.79 7.70 -6.65
CA ILE A 8 -5.49 6.65 -7.42
C ILE A 8 -5.98 7.18 -8.76
N THR A 9 -6.54 8.39 -8.80
CA THR A 9 -6.98 9.01 -10.06
C THR A 9 -5.78 9.22 -10.99
N ALA A 10 -4.62 9.58 -10.45
CA ALA A 10 -3.40 9.69 -11.23
C ALA A 10 -2.99 8.35 -11.84
N HIS A 11 -3.05 7.23 -11.10
CA HIS A 11 -2.81 5.90 -11.67
C HIS A 11 -3.78 5.57 -12.79
N ALA A 12 -5.09 5.72 -12.56
CA ALA A 12 -6.12 5.37 -13.54
C ALA A 12 -6.05 6.23 -14.81
N LEU A 13 -5.85 7.55 -14.68
CA LEU A 13 -5.77 8.46 -15.83
C LEU A 13 -4.61 8.12 -16.76
N ARG A 14 -3.52 7.59 -16.22
CA ARG A 14 -2.32 7.27 -17.02
C ARG A 14 -2.50 6.07 -17.90
N ASP A 15 -3.38 5.15 -17.55
CA ASP A 15 -3.71 4.01 -18.41
C ASP A 15 -4.47 4.45 -19.68
N THR A 16 -4.93 5.71 -19.75
CA THR A 16 -5.55 6.29 -20.96
C THR A 16 -4.54 6.87 -21.95
N ASP A 17 -3.30 7.14 -21.51
CA ASP A 17 -2.17 7.69 -22.30
C ASP A 17 -2.46 8.91 -23.22
N THR A 18 -3.42 9.77 -22.83
CA THR A 18 -3.69 11.01 -23.58
C THR A 18 -2.84 12.19 -23.08
N PRO A 19 -2.50 13.19 -23.92
CA PRO A 19 -1.81 14.40 -23.48
C PRO A 19 -2.57 15.16 -22.38
N LYS A 20 -3.90 15.18 -22.46
CA LYS A 20 -4.76 15.81 -21.44
C LYS A 20 -4.67 15.08 -20.10
N ALA A 21 -4.66 13.74 -20.12
CA ALA A 21 -4.50 12.93 -18.93
C ALA A 21 -3.11 13.14 -18.29
N ARG A 22 -2.02 13.09 -19.09
CA ARG A 22 -0.66 13.37 -18.61
C ARG A 22 -0.55 14.75 -17.94
N ALA A 23 -1.10 15.79 -18.57
CA ALA A 23 -1.11 17.13 -17.99
C ALA A 23 -1.94 17.21 -16.69
N ALA A 24 -3.06 16.47 -16.58
CA ALA A 24 -3.86 16.43 -15.36
C ALA A 24 -3.14 15.68 -14.23
N VAL A 25 -2.46 14.58 -14.55
CA VAL A 25 -1.63 13.81 -13.63
C VAL A 25 -0.52 14.69 -13.07
N SER A 26 0.27 15.37 -13.92
CA SER A 26 1.34 16.26 -13.42
C SER A 26 0.81 17.29 -12.43
N ARG A 27 -0.30 17.97 -12.73
CA ARG A 27 -0.90 18.93 -11.78
C ARG A 27 -1.30 18.29 -10.46
N GLY A 28 -1.85 17.07 -10.49
CA GLY A 28 -2.22 16.34 -9.28
C GLY A 28 -1.01 15.93 -8.45
N LEU A 29 0.05 15.44 -9.08
CA LEU A 29 1.29 15.05 -8.40
C LEU A 29 2.04 16.26 -7.85
N ASP A 30 2.09 17.38 -8.59
CA ASP A 30 2.68 18.64 -8.12
C ASP A 30 1.93 19.19 -6.90
N TRP A 31 0.61 18.99 -6.83
CA TRP A 31 -0.19 19.34 -5.65
C TRP A 31 0.12 18.45 -4.44
N LEU A 32 0.49 17.19 -4.66
CA LEU A 32 0.87 16.24 -3.60
C LEU A 32 2.25 16.53 -2.99
N VAL A 33 3.19 17.08 -3.75
CA VAL A 33 4.56 17.37 -3.27
C VAL A 33 4.59 18.18 -1.97
N PRO A 34 3.92 19.36 -1.86
CA PRO A 34 3.94 20.14 -0.62
C PRO A 34 3.16 19.51 0.54
N LEU A 35 2.42 18.42 0.30
CA LEU A 35 1.67 17.70 1.34
C LEU A 35 2.48 16.58 2.00
N GLN A 36 3.70 16.32 1.52
CA GLN A 36 4.59 15.38 2.19
C GLN A 36 4.97 15.90 3.57
N ILE A 37 4.80 15.07 4.60
CA ILE A 37 5.10 15.45 5.98
C ILE A 37 6.59 15.18 6.23
N LEU A 38 7.37 16.24 6.43
CA LEU A 38 8.83 16.18 6.50
C LEU A 38 9.41 16.58 7.87
N ASP A 39 8.65 17.32 8.66
CA ASP A 39 9.09 18.00 9.88
C ASP A 39 8.29 17.58 11.12
N VAL A 40 7.06 17.11 10.96
CA VAL A 40 6.22 16.63 12.07
C VAL A 40 6.44 15.15 12.37
N ARG A 41 6.73 14.89 13.64
CA ARG A 41 6.82 13.54 14.22
C ARG A 41 5.47 13.18 14.83
N GLY A 42 4.73 12.29 14.18
CA GLY A 42 3.42 11.78 14.62
C GLY A 42 3.52 10.71 15.71
N ASP A 43 2.39 10.14 16.09
CA ASP A 43 2.30 9.17 17.21
C ASP A 43 3.11 7.88 16.97
N TRP A 44 3.34 7.55 15.69
CA TRP A 44 4.22 6.47 15.24
C TRP A 44 5.64 6.53 15.82
N ILE A 45 6.12 7.69 16.28
CA ILE A 45 7.43 7.80 16.95
C ILE A 45 7.51 7.02 18.25
N SER A 46 6.38 6.68 18.88
CA SER A 46 6.33 5.83 20.06
C SER A 46 7.05 4.50 19.83
N ARG A 47 7.03 4.00 18.59
CA ARG A 47 7.68 2.76 18.14
C ARG A 47 8.88 2.99 17.24
N ARG A 48 9.03 4.17 16.63
CA ARG A 48 10.08 4.51 15.67
C ARG A 48 10.70 5.90 15.92
N PRO A 49 11.28 6.17 17.11
CA PRO A 49 11.67 7.53 17.54
C PRO A 49 12.81 8.17 16.72
N ASN A 50 13.60 7.34 16.03
CA ASN A 50 14.77 7.78 15.26
C ASN A 50 14.51 7.83 13.75
N VAL A 51 13.29 7.47 13.32
CA VAL A 51 12.90 7.54 11.90
C VAL A 51 12.50 8.98 11.60
N ARG A 52 13.05 9.54 10.52
CA ARG A 52 12.71 10.90 10.09
C ARG A 52 11.37 10.89 9.31
N PRO A 53 10.46 11.88 9.44
CA PRO A 53 9.14 11.89 8.79
C PRO A 53 9.17 11.97 7.26
N GLY A 54 8.37 11.17 6.55
CA GLY A 54 8.35 11.21 5.08
C GLY A 54 7.05 10.77 4.43
N GLY A 55 6.00 10.53 5.21
CA GLY A 55 4.73 10.03 4.71
C GLY A 55 3.80 11.12 4.19
N TRP A 56 2.71 10.68 3.58
CA TRP A 56 1.51 11.47 3.31
C TRP A 56 0.39 10.96 4.21
N ALA A 57 -0.60 11.82 4.47
CA ALA A 57 -1.82 11.43 5.15
C ALA A 57 -2.99 11.40 4.16
N PHE A 58 -4.01 10.60 4.46
CA PHE A 58 -5.27 10.54 3.71
C PHE A 58 -5.98 11.90 3.49
N GLN A 59 -5.88 12.83 4.44
CA GLN A 59 -6.54 14.14 4.43
C GLN A 59 -5.65 15.28 3.91
N PHE A 60 -6.22 16.48 3.76
CA PHE A 60 -5.48 17.69 3.36
C PHE A 60 -4.35 18.07 4.33
N ALA A 61 -4.59 17.94 5.63
CA ALA A 61 -3.67 18.38 6.67
C ALA A 61 -3.87 17.53 7.92
N ASN A 62 -3.09 16.45 8.04
CA ASN A 62 -3.11 15.59 9.22
C ASN A 62 -1.69 15.09 9.56
N PRO A 63 -0.77 16.00 9.90
CA PRO A 63 0.66 15.70 9.94
C PRO A 63 1.09 14.73 11.06
N HIS A 64 0.21 14.48 12.03
CA HIS A 64 0.47 13.53 13.11
C HIS A 64 0.10 12.08 12.76
N TYR A 65 -0.71 11.86 11.72
CA TYR A 65 -1.17 10.54 11.31
C TYR A 65 -1.00 10.33 9.80
N PRO A 66 0.25 10.40 9.29
CA PRO A 66 0.54 9.84 7.97
C PRO A 66 0.30 8.34 7.98
N ASP A 67 -0.07 7.79 6.84
CA ASP A 67 -0.32 6.37 6.65
C ASP A 67 0.55 5.82 5.50
N VAL A 68 0.88 4.53 5.61
CA VAL A 68 1.85 3.90 4.70
C VAL A 68 1.23 3.56 3.35
N ASP A 69 -0.08 3.41 3.25
CA ASP A 69 -0.75 3.10 1.99
C ASP A 69 -0.94 4.34 1.11
N ASP A 70 -1.38 5.50 1.63
CA ASP A 70 -1.34 6.76 0.87
C ASP A 70 0.09 7.04 0.42
N THR A 71 1.06 6.93 1.33
CA THR A 71 2.48 7.15 1.01
C THR A 71 2.96 6.24 -0.12
N ALA A 72 2.60 4.95 -0.10
CA ALA A 72 2.97 3.99 -1.13
C ALA A 72 2.34 4.33 -2.49
N VAL A 73 1.04 4.63 -2.52
CA VAL A 73 0.31 4.91 -3.76
C VAL A 73 0.76 6.23 -4.38
N VAL A 74 1.05 7.26 -3.57
CA VAL A 74 1.64 8.53 -4.03
C VAL A 74 3.02 8.30 -4.63
N ALA A 75 3.91 7.59 -3.93
CA ALA A 75 5.26 7.31 -4.42
C ALA A 75 5.24 6.51 -5.74
N MET A 76 4.35 5.52 -5.88
CA MET A 76 4.16 4.79 -7.13
C MET A 76 3.66 5.70 -8.26
N ALA A 77 2.73 6.63 -7.98
CA ALA A 77 2.22 7.54 -9.02
C ALA A 77 3.33 8.49 -9.51
N MET A 78 4.12 9.02 -8.57
CA MET A 78 5.28 9.86 -8.83
C MET A 78 6.37 9.13 -9.61
N GLU A 79 6.79 7.93 -9.19
CA GLU A 79 7.84 7.18 -9.89
C GLU A 79 7.43 6.89 -11.32
N ARG A 80 6.21 6.41 -11.53
CA ARG A 80 5.77 6.05 -12.87
C ARG A 80 5.80 7.31 -13.74
N ALA A 81 5.49 8.50 -13.18
CA ALA A 81 5.40 9.77 -13.91
C ALA A 81 6.78 10.24 -14.36
N ASP A 82 7.74 10.15 -13.45
CA ASP A 82 9.15 10.40 -13.76
C ASP A 82 9.67 9.43 -14.82
N ARG A 83 9.40 8.13 -14.69
CA ARG A 83 9.84 7.12 -15.65
C ARG A 83 9.28 7.32 -17.05
N GLU A 84 7.99 7.63 -17.19
CA GLU A 84 7.35 7.86 -18.49
C GLU A 84 7.81 9.18 -19.15
N ASN A 85 8.11 10.21 -18.35
CA ASN A 85 8.58 11.49 -18.87
C ASN A 85 10.10 11.56 -19.04
N GLY A 86 10.85 10.56 -18.56
CA GLY A 86 12.32 10.59 -18.51
C GLY A 86 12.87 11.67 -17.56
N THR A 87 12.14 11.97 -16.49
CA THR A 87 12.49 12.98 -15.48
C THR A 87 12.86 12.34 -14.14
N ALA A 88 13.30 13.16 -13.19
CA ALA A 88 13.49 12.81 -11.79
C ALA A 88 12.90 13.90 -10.88
N LEU A 89 11.75 14.46 -11.30
CA LEU A 89 11.11 15.61 -10.68
C LEU A 89 10.72 15.33 -9.23
N TYR A 90 10.32 14.09 -8.94
CA TYR A 90 9.80 13.65 -7.66
C TYR A 90 10.79 12.75 -6.90
N GLY A 91 12.02 12.60 -7.39
CA GLY A 91 12.99 11.62 -6.86
C GLY A 91 13.27 11.75 -5.37
N GLU A 92 13.37 12.98 -4.84
CA GLU A 92 13.54 13.20 -3.40
C GLU A 92 12.31 12.77 -2.61
N ALA A 93 11.12 13.19 -3.05
CA ALA A 93 9.85 12.86 -2.40
C ALA A 93 9.61 11.33 -2.35
N ILE A 94 9.88 10.64 -3.46
CA ILE A 94 9.81 9.18 -3.57
C ILE A 94 10.81 8.51 -2.60
N SER A 95 12.07 8.92 -2.64
CA SER A 95 13.13 8.37 -1.77
C SER A 95 12.77 8.53 -0.29
N ARG A 96 12.28 9.72 0.07
CA ARG A 96 11.84 10.09 1.41
C ARG A 96 10.65 9.25 1.89
N GLY A 97 9.63 9.10 1.04
CA GLY A 97 8.46 8.28 1.32
C GLY A 97 8.81 6.80 1.49
N ARG A 98 9.64 6.28 0.59
CA ARG A 98 10.14 4.89 0.65
C ARG A 98 10.95 4.64 1.92
N GLU A 99 11.83 5.57 2.32
CA GLU A 99 12.58 5.47 3.58
C GLU A 99 11.62 5.32 4.76
N TRP A 100 10.59 6.17 4.84
CA TRP A 100 9.61 6.15 5.91
C TRP A 100 8.79 4.84 5.91
N VAL A 101 8.19 4.46 4.78
CA VAL A 101 7.41 3.21 4.65
C VAL A 101 8.22 1.98 5.10
N VAL A 102 9.45 1.82 4.63
CA VAL A 102 10.28 0.65 5.01
C VAL A 102 10.56 0.60 6.50
N ARG A 103 10.72 1.76 7.15
CA ARG A 103 10.96 1.84 8.59
C ARG A 103 9.70 1.64 9.43
N MET A 104 8.53 1.80 8.83
CA MET A 104 7.21 1.58 9.43
C MET A 104 6.74 0.11 9.34
N ARG A 105 7.55 -0.80 8.80
CA ARG A 105 7.24 -2.23 8.76
C ARG A 105 7.19 -2.83 10.17
N SER A 106 6.26 -3.75 10.38
CA SER A 106 6.18 -4.58 11.59
C SER A 106 7.12 -5.79 11.53
N SER A 107 7.41 -6.34 12.70
CA SER A 107 8.37 -7.44 12.87
C SER A 107 7.95 -8.76 12.21
N ASP A 108 6.67 -8.96 11.89
CA ASP A 108 6.14 -10.10 11.15
C ASP A 108 6.40 -10.02 9.63
N GLY A 109 6.60 -8.82 9.10
CA GLY A 109 6.83 -8.60 7.67
C GLY A 109 5.78 -7.71 7.01
N GLY A 110 4.64 -7.52 7.64
CA GLY A 110 3.56 -6.69 7.14
C GLY A 110 3.59 -5.25 7.67
N TRP A 111 2.56 -4.51 7.29
CA TRP A 111 2.30 -3.14 7.71
C TRP A 111 0.87 -2.98 8.19
N GLY A 112 0.70 -2.34 9.34
CA GLY A 112 -0.53 -1.61 9.67
C GLY A 112 -0.57 -0.30 8.91
N ALA A 113 -1.67 0.43 8.99
CA ALA A 113 -1.85 1.68 8.25
C ALA A 113 -0.97 2.83 8.81
N PHE A 114 -0.95 3.00 10.14
CA PHE A 114 -0.39 4.18 10.81
C PHE A 114 0.79 3.84 11.72
N GLU A 115 0.77 2.70 12.40
CA GLU A 115 1.72 2.37 13.46
C GLU A 115 2.33 0.97 13.32
N PRO A 116 3.66 0.82 13.48
CA PRO A 116 4.26 -0.50 13.52
C PRO A 116 4.07 -1.17 14.88
N GLU A 117 4.01 -2.50 14.88
CA GLU A 117 3.89 -3.33 16.10
C GLU A 117 2.63 -3.04 16.95
N ASN A 118 1.56 -2.51 16.35
CA ASN A 118 0.27 -2.31 17.02
C ASN A 118 -0.55 -3.64 17.01
N THR A 119 0.01 -4.65 17.68
CA THR A 119 -0.45 -6.06 17.67
C THR A 119 -0.81 -6.58 19.07
N GLN A 120 -1.21 -5.68 19.97
CA GLN A 120 -1.58 -6.00 21.35
C GLN A 120 -3.00 -6.56 21.41
N TYR A 121 -3.25 -7.66 20.69
CA TYR A 121 -4.57 -8.27 20.44
C TYR A 121 -5.38 -8.52 21.70
N TYR A 122 -4.74 -8.70 22.86
CA TYR A 122 -5.43 -8.85 24.13
C TYR A 122 -6.31 -7.63 24.48
N LEU A 123 -5.98 -6.43 23.99
CA LEU A 123 -6.76 -5.21 24.19
C LEU A 123 -8.14 -5.25 23.52
N ASN A 124 -8.34 -6.11 22.52
CA ASN A 124 -9.67 -6.33 21.94
C ASN A 124 -10.63 -7.08 22.88
N ASN A 125 -10.16 -7.58 24.04
CA ASN A 125 -10.99 -8.33 25.00
C ASN A 125 -11.46 -7.48 26.19
N ILE A 126 -11.23 -6.16 26.17
CA ILE A 126 -11.75 -5.26 27.20
C ILE A 126 -13.19 -4.83 26.84
N PRO A 127 -14.07 -4.53 27.82
CA PRO A 127 -15.46 -4.14 27.55
C PRO A 127 -15.63 -2.93 26.62
N PHE A 128 -14.62 -2.07 26.53
CA PHE A 128 -14.64 -0.89 25.65
C PHE A 128 -14.42 -1.23 24.16
N SER A 129 -13.86 -2.40 23.84
CA SER A 129 -13.44 -2.78 22.48
C SER A 129 -14.40 -3.77 21.81
N ASP A 130 -15.70 -3.57 21.97
CA ASP A 130 -16.77 -4.41 21.41
C ASP A 130 -16.78 -4.44 19.86
N HIS A 131 -16.19 -3.43 19.20
CA HIS A 131 -16.09 -3.35 17.74
C HIS A 131 -14.84 -4.03 17.14
N GLY A 132 -13.91 -4.53 17.98
CA GLY A 132 -12.71 -5.28 17.53
C GLY A 132 -11.70 -4.49 16.67
N ALA A 133 -11.83 -3.16 16.60
CA ALA A 133 -11.04 -2.27 15.75
C ALA A 133 -10.13 -1.31 16.54
N LEU A 134 -9.77 -1.68 17.78
CA LEU A 134 -8.96 -0.83 18.67
C LEU A 134 -7.49 -0.74 18.22
N LEU A 135 -7.04 -1.68 17.41
CA LEU A 135 -5.65 -1.86 17.02
C LEU A 135 -5.43 -1.62 15.52
N ASP A 136 -4.17 -1.41 15.17
CA ASP A 136 -3.67 -1.29 13.80
C ASP A 136 -2.68 -2.42 13.47
N PRO A 137 -3.12 -3.69 13.52
CA PRO A 137 -2.24 -4.80 13.17
C PRO A 137 -1.93 -4.77 11.67
N PRO A 138 -0.83 -5.42 11.25
CA PRO A 138 -0.58 -5.64 9.84
C PRO A 138 -1.75 -6.26 9.10
N THR A 139 -1.97 -5.82 7.86
CA THR A 139 -3.00 -6.37 6.96
C THR A 139 -2.49 -6.53 5.54
N VAL A 140 -3.08 -7.46 4.79
CA VAL A 140 -2.59 -7.82 3.44
C VAL A 140 -2.82 -6.71 2.41
N ASP A 141 -3.92 -5.97 2.51
CA ASP A 141 -4.19 -4.84 1.62
C ASP A 141 -3.17 -3.71 1.77
N VAL A 142 -2.79 -3.35 3.00
CA VAL A 142 -1.74 -2.36 3.26
C VAL A 142 -0.36 -2.91 2.86
N SER A 143 -0.03 -4.12 3.31
CA SER A 143 1.27 -4.76 3.03
C SER A 143 1.50 -4.99 1.53
N GLY A 144 0.44 -5.33 0.79
CA GLY A 144 0.45 -5.51 -0.66
C GLY A 144 0.74 -4.20 -1.40
N ARG A 145 0.21 -3.06 -0.93
CA ARG A 145 0.57 -1.74 -1.50
C ARG A 145 2.02 -1.39 -1.24
N CYS A 146 2.50 -1.59 -0.02
CA CYS A 146 3.90 -1.35 0.30
C CYS A 146 4.82 -2.25 -0.55
N LEU A 147 4.51 -3.53 -0.72
CA LEU A 147 5.26 -4.43 -1.62
C LEU A 147 5.22 -3.98 -3.07
N SER A 148 4.05 -3.55 -3.57
CA SER A 148 3.90 -3.05 -4.93
C SER A 148 4.77 -1.81 -5.16
N MET A 149 4.83 -0.89 -4.18
CA MET A 149 5.72 0.27 -4.23
C MET A 149 7.17 -0.17 -4.29
N LEU A 150 7.63 -1.04 -3.38
CA LEU A 150 9.02 -1.52 -3.38
C LEU A 150 9.39 -2.15 -4.73
N ALA A 151 8.53 -3.05 -5.25
CA ALA A 151 8.73 -3.69 -6.54
C ALA A 151 8.84 -2.69 -7.69
N GLN A 152 7.95 -1.69 -7.73
CA GLN A 152 7.97 -0.65 -8.76
C GLN A 152 9.23 0.21 -8.68
N LEU A 153 9.78 0.44 -7.48
CA LEU A 153 11.05 1.14 -7.26
C LEU A 153 12.29 0.27 -7.57
N GLY A 154 12.11 -0.94 -8.12
CA GLY A 154 13.20 -1.84 -8.50
C GLY A 154 13.70 -2.76 -7.39
N GLU A 155 12.99 -2.83 -6.26
CA GLU A 155 13.30 -3.76 -5.19
C GLU A 155 12.71 -5.14 -5.50
N THR A 156 13.59 -6.11 -5.65
CA THR A 156 13.26 -7.50 -5.96
C THR A 156 13.42 -8.37 -4.72
N LEU A 157 12.84 -9.58 -4.78
CA LEU A 157 13.05 -10.60 -3.76
C LEU A 157 14.53 -11.00 -3.60
N LEU A 158 15.39 -10.71 -4.58
CA LEU A 158 16.82 -11.00 -4.48
C LEU A 158 17.59 -9.90 -3.75
N ASN A 159 17.22 -8.63 -3.96
CA ASN A 159 17.99 -7.48 -3.48
C ASN A 159 17.37 -6.75 -2.27
N SER A 160 16.13 -7.07 -1.88
CA SER A 160 15.41 -6.36 -0.82
C SER A 160 14.84 -7.31 0.24
N GLU A 161 15.34 -7.17 1.46
CA GLU A 161 14.78 -7.87 2.63
C GLU A 161 13.34 -7.41 2.96
N PRO A 162 13.00 -6.12 2.94
CA PRO A 162 11.62 -5.67 3.13
C PRO A 162 10.65 -6.30 2.13
N ALA A 163 11.03 -6.41 0.85
CA ALA A 163 10.20 -7.04 -0.18
C ALA A 163 9.97 -8.54 0.10
N ARG A 164 11.03 -9.28 0.46
CA ARG A 164 10.92 -10.70 0.84
C ARG A 164 10.00 -10.91 2.04
N ARG A 165 10.20 -10.12 3.09
CA ARG A 165 9.40 -10.22 4.32
C ARG A 165 7.92 -9.90 4.08
N SER A 166 7.64 -8.90 3.25
CA SER A 166 6.27 -8.56 2.85
C SER A 166 5.61 -9.70 2.08
N LEU A 167 6.35 -10.30 1.15
CA LEU A 167 5.85 -11.44 0.40
C LEU A 167 5.55 -12.64 1.32
N ASP A 168 6.46 -12.96 2.24
CA ASP A 168 6.26 -14.05 3.19
C ASP A 168 5.03 -13.80 4.05
N TYR A 169 4.85 -12.57 4.53
CA TYR A 169 3.67 -12.13 5.27
C TYR A 169 2.37 -12.34 4.45
N ILE A 170 2.30 -11.78 3.24
CA ILE A 170 1.11 -11.87 2.37
C ILE A 170 0.79 -13.34 2.09
N VAL A 171 1.79 -14.16 1.77
CA VAL A 171 1.57 -15.59 1.49
C VAL A 171 1.09 -16.35 2.72
N SER A 172 1.61 -16.01 3.91
CA SER A 172 1.22 -16.67 5.15
C SER A 172 -0.24 -16.44 5.55
N ASP A 173 -0.83 -15.33 5.08
CA ASP A 173 -2.20 -14.92 5.38
C ASP A 173 -3.21 -15.33 4.30
N GLN A 174 -2.81 -16.17 3.32
CA GLN A 174 -3.71 -16.65 2.28
C GLN A 174 -4.72 -17.65 2.84
N GLU A 175 -6.00 -17.40 2.59
CA GLU A 175 -7.09 -18.28 2.99
C GLU A 175 -7.02 -19.64 2.29
N ARG A 176 -7.72 -20.64 2.83
CA ARG A 176 -7.74 -22.01 2.27
C ARG A 176 -8.35 -22.06 0.88
N ASP A 177 -9.33 -21.21 0.58
CA ASP A 177 -9.94 -21.09 -0.74
C ASP A 177 -9.07 -20.31 -1.75
N GLY A 178 -8.01 -19.66 -1.28
CA GLY A 178 -7.07 -18.88 -2.08
C GLY A 178 -7.27 -17.37 -1.99
N SER A 179 -8.32 -16.91 -1.33
CA SER A 179 -8.60 -15.48 -1.14
C SER A 179 -7.72 -14.85 -0.06
N TRP A 180 -7.81 -13.52 0.05
CA TRP A 180 -7.27 -12.75 1.17
C TRP A 180 -8.31 -11.78 1.69
N TYR A 181 -8.35 -11.62 3.02
CA TYR A 181 -9.21 -10.63 3.67
C TYR A 181 -8.78 -9.20 3.33
N GLY A 182 -9.76 -8.33 3.06
CA GLY A 182 -9.56 -6.90 2.84
C GLY A 182 -10.04 -6.13 4.06
N ARG A 183 -9.15 -5.45 4.77
CA ARG A 183 -9.48 -4.70 5.99
C ARG A 183 -10.11 -3.35 5.67
N TRP A 184 -9.58 -2.65 4.67
CA TRP A 184 -9.90 -1.27 4.32
C TRP A 184 -10.80 -1.13 3.08
N GLY A 185 -11.07 -2.24 2.40
CA GLY A 185 -12.05 -2.32 1.31
C GLY A 185 -12.86 -3.59 1.40
N LEU A 186 -14.13 -3.53 1.01
CA LEU A 186 -15.08 -4.63 1.16
C LEU A 186 -14.89 -5.67 0.04
N ASN A 187 -14.58 -6.93 0.30
CA ASN A 187 -13.88 -7.53 1.45
C ASN A 187 -12.80 -8.44 0.83
N TYR A 188 -13.13 -9.71 0.59
CA TYR A 188 -12.20 -10.67 0.00
C TYR A 188 -11.79 -10.36 -1.44
N ILE A 189 -12.67 -9.75 -2.25
CA ILE A 189 -12.30 -9.29 -3.61
C ILE A 189 -11.19 -8.25 -3.52
N TYR A 190 -11.32 -7.29 -2.60
CA TYR A 190 -10.37 -6.20 -2.42
C TYR A 190 -9.01 -6.69 -1.90
N GLY A 191 -9.01 -7.54 -0.87
CA GLY A 191 -7.80 -8.16 -0.34
C GLY A 191 -7.10 -9.02 -1.40
N THR A 192 -7.86 -9.87 -2.10
CA THR A 192 -7.33 -10.76 -3.14
C THR A 192 -6.76 -9.99 -4.33
N TRP A 193 -7.43 -8.94 -4.81
CA TRP A 193 -6.91 -8.05 -5.85
C TRP A 193 -5.58 -7.42 -5.45
N THR A 194 -5.51 -6.90 -4.22
CA THR A 194 -4.30 -6.23 -3.73
C THR A 194 -3.14 -7.21 -3.60
N ALA A 195 -3.39 -8.40 -3.04
CA ALA A 195 -2.39 -9.46 -2.93
C ALA A 195 -1.90 -9.92 -4.31
N LEU A 196 -2.79 -10.24 -5.25
CA LEU A 196 -2.43 -10.64 -6.60
C LEU A 196 -1.59 -9.58 -7.32
N SER A 197 -1.97 -8.31 -7.20
CA SER A 197 -1.23 -7.19 -7.78
C SER A 197 0.19 -7.10 -7.21
N ALA A 198 0.32 -7.21 -5.89
CA ALA A 198 1.60 -7.14 -5.19
C ALA A 198 2.52 -8.33 -5.52
N LEU A 199 1.98 -9.55 -5.50
CA LEU A 199 2.74 -10.76 -5.82
C LEU A 199 3.22 -10.74 -7.28
N ASN A 200 2.36 -10.29 -8.22
CA ASN A 200 2.74 -10.11 -9.61
C ASN A 200 3.84 -9.04 -9.76
N ALA A 201 3.70 -7.88 -9.10
CA ALA A 201 4.72 -6.83 -9.11
C ALA A 201 6.06 -7.33 -8.55
N ALA A 202 6.04 -8.15 -7.48
CA ALA A 202 7.21 -8.78 -6.90
C ALA A 202 7.83 -9.91 -7.75
N GLY A 203 7.23 -10.24 -8.89
CA GLY A 203 7.78 -11.19 -9.88
C GLY A 203 7.31 -12.63 -9.71
N LEU A 204 6.24 -12.91 -8.96
CA LEU A 204 5.68 -14.26 -8.93
C LEU A 204 4.96 -14.56 -10.25
N PRO A 205 5.26 -15.70 -10.89
CA PRO A 205 4.64 -16.02 -12.16
C PRO A 205 3.17 -16.44 -11.96
N PRO A 206 2.30 -16.23 -12.97
CA PRO A 206 0.92 -16.74 -12.95
C PRO A 206 0.82 -18.26 -12.79
N THR A 207 1.91 -18.99 -13.04
CA THR A 207 1.98 -20.44 -12.85
C THR A 207 2.11 -20.86 -11.39
N ASP A 208 2.45 -19.94 -10.49
CA ASP A 208 2.60 -20.17 -9.06
C ASP A 208 1.28 -20.66 -8.43
N SER A 209 1.35 -21.67 -7.58
CA SER A 209 0.17 -22.27 -6.95
C SER A 209 -0.67 -21.27 -6.14
N ARG A 210 -0.03 -20.28 -5.50
CA ARG A 210 -0.70 -19.27 -4.67
C ARG A 210 -1.47 -18.28 -5.53
N MET A 211 -0.87 -17.85 -6.65
CA MET A 211 -1.50 -17.02 -7.68
C MET A 211 -2.68 -17.74 -8.32
N LYS A 212 -2.50 -19.02 -8.69
CA LYS A 212 -3.55 -19.84 -9.32
C LYS A 212 -4.78 -20.01 -8.43
N ARG A 213 -4.58 -20.35 -7.15
CA ARG A 213 -5.69 -20.55 -6.21
C ARG A 213 -6.52 -19.28 -6.05
N ALA A 214 -5.87 -18.14 -5.90
CA ALA A 214 -6.53 -16.84 -5.82
C ALA A 214 -7.29 -16.46 -7.10
N ALA A 215 -6.70 -16.69 -8.27
CA ALA A 215 -7.38 -16.47 -9.54
C ALA A 215 -8.58 -17.41 -9.73
N GLN A 216 -8.45 -18.68 -9.34
CA GLN A 216 -9.55 -19.66 -9.38
C GLN A 216 -10.69 -19.26 -8.44
N TRP A 217 -10.36 -18.75 -7.25
CA TRP A 217 -11.35 -18.21 -6.33
C TRP A 217 -12.14 -17.05 -6.95
N LEU A 218 -11.46 -16.05 -7.54
CA LEU A 218 -12.12 -14.94 -8.23
C LEU A 218 -13.05 -15.44 -9.36
N ILE A 219 -12.61 -16.40 -10.17
CA ILE A 219 -13.44 -17.00 -11.23
C ILE A 219 -14.67 -17.70 -10.63
N SER A 220 -14.50 -18.40 -9.51
CA SER A 220 -15.59 -19.18 -8.89
C SER A 220 -16.71 -18.31 -8.31
N ILE A 221 -16.43 -17.04 -8.01
CA ILE A 221 -17.40 -16.09 -7.46
C ILE A 221 -17.88 -15.06 -8.50
N GLN A 222 -17.58 -15.27 -9.79
CA GLN A 222 -18.06 -14.39 -10.85
C GLN A 222 -19.58 -14.52 -11.03
N ASN A 223 -20.28 -13.38 -11.08
CA ASN A 223 -21.72 -13.32 -11.32
C ASN A 223 -22.04 -13.66 -12.78
N ALA A 224 -23.29 -14.07 -13.04
CA ALA A 224 -23.75 -14.45 -14.38
C ALA A 224 -23.69 -13.30 -15.41
N ASP A 225 -23.68 -12.05 -14.95
CA ASP A 225 -23.51 -10.85 -15.77
C ASP A 225 -22.03 -10.52 -16.08
N GLY A 226 -21.10 -11.33 -15.57
CA GLY A 226 -19.66 -11.16 -15.72
C GLY A 226 -19.00 -10.30 -14.64
N GLY A 227 -19.76 -9.71 -13.72
CA GLY A 227 -19.26 -8.87 -12.63
C GLY A 227 -18.96 -9.62 -11.33
N TRP A 228 -18.66 -8.84 -10.28
CA TRP A 228 -18.45 -9.30 -8.90
C TRP A 228 -19.15 -8.33 -7.94
N GLY A 229 -19.73 -8.84 -6.84
CA GLY A 229 -20.42 -8.04 -5.83
C GLY A 229 -21.13 -8.87 -4.79
#